data_AF-A0A9N9NFX3-F1
#
_entry.id   AF-A0A9N9NFX3-F1
#
_cell.length_a   1.000
_cell.length_b   1.000
_cell.length_c   1.000
_cell.angle_alpha   90.00
_cell.angle_beta   90.00
_cell.angle_gamma   90.00
#
_symmetry.space_group_name_H-M   'P 1'
#
loop_
_entity.id
_entity.type
_entity.pdbx_description
1 polymer ?
#
loop_
_entity_poly.entity_id
_entity_poly.type
_entity_poly.pdbx_seq_one_letter_code
_entity_poly.pdbx_strand_id
1 'polypeptide(L)'
;MEKLKKAPLPSSFKKSRPKETNGAIDPELIKELKFDTDIRDLWSKSVYDRDRREIFEKIDEIYDFIIVGAGTAGCVLARELIHNIPHVNILVLEAGPPTTQVNDRM
;
A
#
# COMPACT_ATOMS: atom_id res chain seq x y z
N MET A 1 -15.62 -22.31 10.39
CA MET A 1 -15.44 -21.30 9.33
C MET A 1 -15.26 -19.95 10.00
N GLU A 2 -13.99 -19.58 10.20
CA GLU A 2 -13.58 -18.42 10.98
C GLU A 2 -13.74 -17.15 10.15
N LYS A 3 -14.58 -16.23 10.63
CA LYS A 3 -14.79 -14.93 9.97
C LYS A 3 -13.57 -14.06 10.23
N LEU A 4 -12.81 -13.74 9.18
CA LEU A 4 -11.73 -12.74 9.23
C LEU A 4 -12.26 -11.44 9.85
N LYS A 5 -11.73 -11.09 11.03
CA LYS A 5 -11.98 -9.80 11.67
C LYS A 5 -11.18 -8.74 10.91
N LYS A 6 -11.88 -7.82 10.26
CA LYS A 6 -11.30 -6.66 9.58
C LYS A 6 -10.59 -5.78 10.62
N ALA A 7 -9.31 -5.46 10.39
CA ALA A 7 -8.54 -4.59 11.26
C ALA A 7 -9.19 -3.19 11.35
N PRO A 8 -9.18 -2.53 12.52
CA PRO A 8 -9.73 -1.19 12.67
C PRO A 8 -8.86 -0.17 11.93
N LEU A 9 -9.52 0.73 11.19
CA LEU A 9 -8.88 1.84 10.48
C LEU A 9 -8.18 2.79 11.47
N PRO A 10 -7.02 3.37 11.09
CA PRO A 10 -6.29 4.30 11.95
C PRO A 10 -7.11 5.55 12.29
N SER A 11 -6.98 6.01 13.53
CA SER A 11 -7.75 7.07 14.18
C SER A 11 -7.60 8.48 13.59
N SER A 12 -6.75 8.64 12.57
CA SER A 12 -6.57 9.89 11.82
C SER A 12 -7.57 10.09 10.68
N PHE A 13 -8.38 9.09 10.34
CA PHE A 13 -9.46 9.24 9.35
C PHE A 13 -10.75 9.76 10.01
N LYS A 14 -10.75 11.02 10.46
CA LYS A 14 -11.99 11.69 10.87
C LYS A 14 -12.81 12.06 9.62
N LYS A 15 -13.49 11.08 8.99
CA LYS A 15 -14.66 11.40 8.15
C LYS A 15 -15.74 11.86 9.12
N SER A 16 -16.13 13.13 9.04
CA SER A 16 -17.32 13.63 9.73
C SER A 16 -18.46 12.65 9.51
N ARG A 17 -19.07 12.18 10.61
CA ARG A 17 -20.20 11.23 10.55
C ARG A 17 -21.25 11.84 9.61
N PRO A 18 -21.66 11.17 8.51
CA PRO A 18 -22.76 11.67 7.70
C PRO A 18 -23.99 11.72 8.61
N LYS A 19 -24.68 12.86 8.63
CA LYS A 19 -25.95 12.97 9.34
C LYS A 19 -26.92 11.99 8.67
N GLU A 20 -27.59 11.16 9.48
CA GLU A 20 -28.67 10.29 8.99
C GLU A 20 -29.72 11.17 8.31
N THR A 21 -29.79 11.05 6.98
CA THR A 21 -30.86 11.62 6.17
C THR A 21 -31.72 10.46 5.69
N ASN A 22 -33.04 10.63 5.81
CA ASN A 22 -34.04 9.61 5.56
C ASN A 22 -33.91 9.05 4.12
N GLY A 23 -33.46 7.80 3.99
CA GLY A 23 -33.71 6.89 2.86
C GLY A 23 -33.12 7.24 1.48
N ALA A 24 -32.66 8.46 1.23
CA ALA A 24 -32.02 8.86 -0.02
C ALA A 24 -30.50 8.94 0.19
N ILE A 25 -29.75 8.04 -0.46
CA ILE A 25 -28.29 8.08 -0.46
C ILE A 25 -27.86 9.36 -1.19
N ASP A 26 -27.03 10.17 -0.53
CA ASP A 26 -26.48 11.41 -1.06
C ASP A 26 -25.84 11.17 -2.46
N PRO A 27 -26.31 11.87 -3.52
CA PRO A 27 -25.75 11.77 -4.86
C PRO A 27 -24.25 12.04 -4.94
N GLU A 28 -23.72 12.90 -4.06
CA GLU A 28 -22.30 13.23 -4.01
C GLU A 28 -21.49 12.06 -3.40
N LEU A 29 -22.05 11.39 -2.40
CA LEU A 29 -21.50 10.15 -1.86
C LEU A 29 -21.53 9.01 -2.90
N ILE A 30 -22.58 8.93 -3.73
CA ILE A 30 -22.65 7.97 -4.85
C ILE A 30 -21.54 8.27 -5.88
N LYS A 31 -21.27 9.55 -6.15
CA LYS A 31 -20.21 9.97 -7.07
C LYS A 31 -18.82 9.66 -6.51
N GLU A 32 -18.57 9.91 -5.22
CA GLU A 32 -17.34 9.50 -4.52
C GLU A 32 -17.14 7.98 -4.58
N LEU A 33 -18.19 7.20 -4.26
CA LEU A 33 -18.15 5.74 -4.28
C LEU A 33 -17.85 5.18 -5.68
N LYS A 34 -18.43 5.78 -6.72
CA LYS A 34 -18.14 5.40 -8.11
C LYS A 34 -16.69 5.73 -8.48
N PHE A 35 -16.20 6.91 -8.14
CA PHE A 35 -14.81 7.30 -8.38
C PHE A 35 -13.81 6.36 -7.68
N ASP A 36 -14.06 6.02 -6.42
CA ASP A 36 -13.24 5.06 -5.66
C ASP A 36 -13.24 3.67 -6.32
N THR A 37 -14.37 3.25 -6.88
CA THR A 37 -14.49 1.97 -7.58
C THR A 37 -13.69 1.98 -8.88
N ASP A 38 -13.78 3.07 -9.66
CA ASP A 38 -13.05 3.23 -10.91
C ASP A 38 -11.53 3.25 -10.69
N ILE A 39 -11.06 3.94 -9.63
CA ILE A 39 -9.65 3.96 -9.25
C ILE A 39 -9.18 2.55 -8.86
N ARG A 40 -9.96 1.81 -8.06
CA ARG A 40 -9.62 0.43 -7.68
C ARG A 40 -9.56 -0.51 -8.88
N ASP A 41 -10.48 -0.34 -9.83
CA ASP A 41 -10.51 -1.11 -11.07
C ASP A 41 -9.30 -0.82 -11.95
N LEU A 42 -8.94 0.47 -12.11
CA LEU A 42 -7.75 0.88 -12.86
C LEU A 42 -6.46 0.36 -12.22
N TRP A 43 -6.35 0.45 -10.90
CA TRP A 43 -5.23 -0.15 -10.16
C TRP A 43 -5.16 -1.65 -10.38
N SER A 44 -6.28 -2.36 -10.22
CA SER A 44 -6.35 -3.81 -10.40
C SER A 44 -5.97 -4.24 -11.81
N LYS A 45 -6.44 -3.52 -12.84
CA LYS A 45 -6.03 -3.72 -14.24
C LYS A 45 -4.54 -3.47 -14.43
N SER A 46 -4.00 -2.40 -13.84
CA SER A 46 -2.56 -2.08 -13.96
C SER A 46 -1.66 -3.11 -13.29
N VAL A 47 -2.10 -3.70 -12.17
CA VAL A 47 -1.39 -4.79 -11.46
C VAL A 47 -1.43 -6.05 -12.31
N TYR A 48 -2.61 -6.42 -12.82
CA TYR A 48 -2.79 -7.57 -13.71
C TYR A 48 -1.97 -7.48 -15.01
N ASP A 49 -1.86 -6.29 -15.59
CA ASP A 49 -1.08 -6.07 -16.81
C ASP A 49 0.43 -5.95 -16.57
N ARG A 50 0.88 -5.72 -15.33
CA ARG A 50 2.30 -5.77 -14.96
C ARG A 50 2.79 -7.20 -14.78
N ASP A 51 1.99 -8.06 -14.14
CA ASP A 51 2.33 -9.49 -13.93
C ASP A 51 2.51 -10.28 -15.23
N ARG A 52 1.92 -9.85 -16.36
CA ARG A 52 2.00 -10.57 -17.65
C ARG A 52 3.11 -10.10 -18.59
N ARG A 53 3.84 -9.03 -18.29
CA ARG A 53 4.78 -8.43 -19.24
C ARG A 53 6.21 -8.94 -19.14
N GLU A 54 6.56 -9.68 -18.10
CA GLU A 54 7.87 -10.30 -17.95
C GLU A 54 7.67 -11.75 -17.52
N ILE A 55 8.21 -12.68 -18.32
CA ILE A 55 8.37 -14.08 -17.92
C ILE A 55 9.49 -14.09 -16.88
N PHE A 56 9.18 -13.66 -15.67
CA PHE A 56 10.02 -13.99 -14.53
C PHE A 56 9.82 -15.48 -14.28
N GLU A 57 10.91 -16.25 -14.25
CA GLU A 57 10.85 -17.52 -13.53
C GLU A 57 10.25 -17.17 -12.17
N LYS A 58 9.14 -17.83 -11.83
CA LYS A 58 8.42 -17.57 -10.60
C LYS A 58 9.31 -18.02 -9.45
N ILE A 59 10.20 -17.13 -9.01
CA ILE A 59 10.94 -17.28 -7.79
C ILE A 59 9.92 -16.93 -6.70
N ASP A 60 9.44 -17.95 -5.98
CA ASP A 60 8.65 -17.74 -4.76
C ASP A 60 9.59 -17.14 -3.70
N GLU A 61 9.83 -15.83 -3.80
CA GLU A 61 10.63 -15.09 -2.83
C GLU A 61 9.82 -14.94 -1.53
N ILE A 62 10.30 -15.58 -0.47
CA ILE A 62 9.70 -15.52 0.86
C ILE A 62 10.52 -14.55 1.72
N TYR A 63 9.81 -13.61 2.34
CA TYR A 63 10.38 -12.62 3.23
C TYR A 63 9.77 -12.76 4.63
N ASP A 64 10.58 -12.61 5.67
CA ASP A 64 10.14 -12.62 7.06
C ASP A 64 9.36 -11.33 7.39
N PHE A 65 9.78 -10.22 6.78
CA PHE A 65 9.13 -8.92 6.94
C PHE A 65 8.99 -8.18 5.61
N ILE A 66 7.86 -7.48 5.45
CA ILE A 66 7.63 -6.53 4.35
C ILE A 66 7.40 -5.14 4.96
N ILE A 67 8.25 -4.19 4.61
CA ILE A 67 8.17 -2.79 5.04
C ILE A 67 7.72 -1.94 3.85
N VAL A 68 6.60 -1.24 3.99
CA VAL A 68 6.09 -0.33 2.96
C VAL A 68 6.50 1.10 3.30
N GLY A 69 7.36 1.68 2.46
CA GLY A 69 7.98 2.99 2.55
C GLY A 69 9.49 2.90 2.84
N ALA A 70 10.33 3.23 1.86
CA ALA A 70 11.79 3.32 1.99
C ALA A 70 12.27 4.72 2.41
N GLY A 71 11.43 5.45 3.14
CA GLY A 71 11.82 6.70 3.82
C GLY A 71 12.65 6.44 5.07
N THR A 72 12.99 7.51 5.79
CA THR A 72 13.88 7.45 6.97
C THR A 72 13.43 6.43 8.01
N ALA A 73 12.13 6.39 8.34
CA ALA A 73 11.61 5.46 9.33
C ALA A 73 11.70 3.99 8.88
N GLY A 74 11.37 3.71 7.61
CA GLY A 74 11.41 2.35 7.06
C GLY A 74 12.83 1.80 6.98
N CYS A 75 13.78 2.62 6.52
CA CYS A 75 15.19 2.22 6.44
C CYS A 75 15.83 2.00 7.82
N VAL A 76 15.52 2.85 8.81
CA VAL A 76 16.00 2.65 10.19
C VAL A 76 15.41 1.37 10.78
N LEU A 77 14.11 1.13 10.60
CA LEU A 77 13.48 -0.11 11.08
C LEU A 77 14.09 -1.36 10.42
N ALA A 78 14.30 -1.34 9.11
CA ALA A 78 14.93 -2.45 8.38
C ALA A 78 16.33 -2.74 8.95
N ARG A 79 17.14 -1.69 9.18
CA ARG A 79 18.48 -1.81 9.77
C ARG A 79 18.43 -2.46 11.16
N GLU A 80 17.53 -2.00 12.02
CA GLU A 80 17.40 -2.55 13.37
C GLU A 80 16.96 -4.03 13.36
N LEU A 81 16.04 -4.41 12.47
CA LEU A 81 15.63 -5.81 12.32
C LEU A 81 16.76 -6.70 11.82
N ILE A 82 17.49 -6.27 10.80
CA ILE A 82 18.66 -6.98 10.26
C ILE A 82 19.75 -7.14 11.33
N HIS A 83 19.94 -6.11 12.16
CA HIS A 83 20.98 -6.14 13.18
C HIS A 83 20.66 -7.09 14.33
N ASN A 84 19.38 -7.20 14.72
CA ASN A 84 18.97 -7.96 15.89
C ASN A 84 18.49 -9.39 15.58
N ILE A 85 18.15 -9.69 14.31
CA ILE A 85 17.63 -11.00 13.91
C ILE A 85 18.57 -11.62 12.88
N PRO A 86 19.33 -12.67 13.24
CA PRO A 86 20.22 -13.33 12.31
C PRO A 86 19.42 -14.03 11.19
N HIS A 87 19.96 -14.00 9.97
CA HIS A 87 19.37 -14.64 8.78
C HIS A 87 17.97 -14.15 8.37
N VAL A 88 17.56 -12.95 8.82
CA VAL A 88 16.28 -12.36 8.43
C VAL A 88 16.30 -11.85 6.99
N ASN A 89 15.24 -12.15 6.23
CA ASN A 89 15.01 -11.63 4.89
C ASN A 89 13.92 -10.56 4.94
N ILE A 90 14.25 -9.34 4.53
CA ILE A 90 13.35 -8.19 4.60
C ILE A 90 13.19 -7.57 3.22
N LEU A 91 11.93 -7.40 2.80
CA LEU A 91 11.57 -6.65 1.61
C LEU A 91 11.15 -5.23 2.00
N VAL A 92 11.72 -4.22 1.36
CA VAL A 92 11.31 -2.82 1.51
C VAL A 92 10.74 -2.31 0.18
N LEU A 93 9.51 -1.82 0.20
CA LEU A 93 8.81 -1.30 -0.98
C LEU A 93 8.71 0.22 -0.90
N GLU A 94 8.89 0.92 -2.01
CA GLU A 94 8.70 2.36 -2.11
C GLU A 94 7.85 2.68 -3.33
N ALA A 95 6.90 3.60 -3.19
CA ALA A 95 6.04 4.00 -4.29
C ALA A 95 6.74 5.01 -5.21
N GLY A 96 7.62 5.83 -4.64
CA GLY A 96 8.41 6.83 -5.36
C GLY A 96 9.59 6.24 -6.15
N PRO A 97 10.14 7.03 -7.10
CA PRO A 97 11.37 6.66 -7.76
C PRO A 97 12.54 6.64 -6.76
N PRO A 98 13.63 5.91 -7.05
CA PRO A 98 14.85 6.00 -6.26
C PRO A 98 15.32 7.45 -6.20
N THR A 99 15.70 7.90 -5.01
CA THR A 99 16.32 9.21 -4.82
C THR A 99 17.73 9.19 -5.38
N THR A 100 17.87 9.30 -6.69
CA THR A 100 19.12 9.77 -7.27
C THR A 100 19.26 11.23 -6.86
N GLN A 101 19.92 11.52 -5.73
CA GLN A 101 20.57 12.81 -5.56
C GLN A 101 21.70 12.87 -6.61
N VAL A 102 21.34 13.14 -7.86
CA VAL A 102 22.26 13.75 -8.82
C VAL A 102 22.31 15.22 -8.43
N ASN A 103 23.12 15.53 -7.42
CA ASN A 103 23.46 16.90 -7.05
C ASN A 103 24.52 17.50 -8.01
N ASP A 104 24.59 17.06 -9.27
CA ASP A 104 25.52 17.60 -10.27
C ASP A 104 24.93 18.78 -11.06
N ARG A 105 24.38 19.76 -10.35
CA ARG A 105 24.24 21.13 -10.88
C ARG A 105 24.61 22.12 -9.80
N MET A 106 25.93 22.17 -9.56
CA MET A 106 26.61 23.37 -9.09
C MET A 106 26.83 24.31 -10.27
#